data_AF-A0A448Y2N3-F1
#
_entry.id   AF-A0A448Y2N3-F1
#
_cell.length_a   1.000
_cell.length_b   1.000
_cell.length_c   1.000
_cell.angle_alpha   90.00
_cell.angle_beta   90.00
_cell.angle_gamma   90.00
#
_symmetry.space_group_name_H-M   'P 1'
#
loop_
_entity.id
_entity.type
_entity.pdbx_description
1 polymer ?
#
loop_
_entity_poly.entity_id
_entity_poly.type
_entity_poly.pdbx_seq_one_letter_code
_entity_poly.pdbx_strand_id
1 'polypeptide(L)'
;MDKQNIIDAIKLVLEKELNNQKLRDFRPAARLNEDLYLDSVQIMQLLVHIELTLGIDIPDAALSNEDVATVSSLADFLLSQSNGRTNETSNATNEVTEVQQEFEDIKVHCFVSCLCESIKADPRVDHRPFYFGVWDAEVLISNDHHLAYHSDDINHDEFRAWYKKIYGVSVTPWYCESLTKKENIHTLQTLLKQKSESENIMVMLDMYLLPERENKFNQNPFPHYVMLEETGEPDIWFMHDPDFRWEGTQNKSQVIAAIESKAVAGGYIFDSSKITPSKNSVIADYFLSCFNANHNPMTDKVRDVVHAHIDTENSATDITQLGEALKQLPVLAIRKYAYEHGFAFFWRDIGFPEEEFEYWCDVIEALVSNYKNIQFRAMKLASDQLSQAHKKALIEEILLLLDQQDEREFSIKKHLLEVFSQWSSLHQINLHGTQKCVEEVAV
;
A
#
# COMPACT_ATOMS: atom_id res chain seq x y z
N MET A 1 4.42 -34.06 -15.36
CA MET A 1 4.84 -33.65 -14.00
C MET A 1 3.74 -34.08 -13.03
N ASP A 2 4.07 -34.49 -11.80
CA ASP A 2 3.06 -34.80 -10.78
C ASP A 2 3.10 -33.76 -9.66
N LYS A 3 2.06 -33.75 -8.82
CA LYS A 3 1.91 -32.78 -7.73
C LYS A 3 3.05 -32.85 -6.71
N GLN A 4 3.58 -34.05 -6.45
CA GLN A 4 4.66 -34.23 -5.47
C GLN A 4 5.94 -33.57 -5.96
N ASN A 5 6.27 -33.70 -7.25
CA ASN A 5 7.42 -33.03 -7.85
C ASN A 5 7.33 -31.50 -7.75
N ILE A 6 6.12 -30.93 -7.88
CA ILE A 6 5.91 -29.49 -7.70
C ILE A 6 6.09 -29.09 -6.24
N ILE A 7 5.54 -29.86 -5.29
CA ILE A 7 5.71 -29.60 -3.85
C ILE A 7 7.19 -29.68 -3.45
N ASP A 8 7.93 -30.64 -4.00
CA ASP A 8 9.36 -30.79 -3.75
C ASP A 8 10.15 -29.61 -4.35
N ALA A 9 9.77 -29.12 -5.53
CA ALA A 9 10.35 -27.93 -6.13
C ALA A 9 10.05 -26.66 -5.32
N ILE A 10 8.81 -26.48 -4.85
CA ILE A 10 8.42 -25.39 -3.94
C ILE A 10 9.32 -25.41 -2.70
N LYS A 11 9.49 -26.58 -2.06
CA LYS A 11 10.33 -26.74 -0.88
C LYS A 11 11.79 -26.35 -1.16
N LEU A 12 12.33 -26.82 -2.29
CA LEU A 12 13.71 -26.56 -2.68
C LEU A 12 13.95 -25.06 -2.91
N VAL A 13 13.06 -24.38 -3.62
CA VAL A 13 13.15 -22.93 -3.85
C VAL A 13 13.07 -22.16 -2.53
N LEU A 14 12.13 -22.53 -1.65
CA LEU A 14 12.01 -21.92 -0.32
C LEU A 14 13.29 -22.08 0.51
N GLU A 15 13.99 -23.21 0.39
CA GLU A 15 15.24 -23.49 1.10
C GLU A 15 16.44 -22.80 0.48
N LYS A 16 16.62 -22.91 -0.83
CA LYS A 16 17.86 -22.53 -1.51
C LYS A 16 17.86 -21.10 -2.01
N GLU A 17 16.73 -20.63 -2.53
CA GLU A 17 16.64 -19.32 -3.19
C GLU A 17 16.10 -18.27 -2.21
N LEU A 18 15.03 -18.60 -1.47
CA LEU A 18 14.38 -17.65 -0.55
C LEU A 18 14.88 -17.71 0.89
N ASN A 19 15.73 -18.68 1.23
CA ASN A 19 16.30 -18.88 2.57
C ASN A 19 15.25 -18.80 3.71
N ASN A 20 14.09 -19.44 3.48
CA ASN A 20 12.95 -19.36 4.38
C ASN A 20 13.26 -20.01 5.75
N GLN A 21 13.08 -19.25 6.83
CA GLN A 21 13.41 -19.66 8.20
C GLN A 21 12.35 -20.57 8.85
N LYS A 22 11.19 -20.76 8.21
CA LYS A 22 10.02 -21.49 8.72
C LYS A 22 9.80 -22.84 8.05
N LEU A 23 10.81 -23.37 7.36
CA LEU A 23 10.74 -24.68 6.68
C LEU A 23 10.39 -25.86 7.60
N ARG A 24 10.58 -25.74 8.92
CA ARG A 24 10.13 -26.74 9.89
C ARG A 24 8.62 -26.99 9.85
N ASP A 25 7.85 -25.98 9.46
CA ASP A 25 6.39 -26.00 9.39
C ASP A 25 5.89 -26.38 7.98
N PHE A 26 6.80 -26.67 7.03
CA PHE A 26 6.49 -27.03 5.65
C PHE A 26 5.78 -28.38 5.54
N ARG A 27 4.54 -28.34 5.04
CA ARG A 27 3.69 -29.50 4.71
C ARG A 27 2.66 -29.09 3.65
N PRO A 28 2.00 -30.02 2.95
CA PRO A 28 1.01 -29.67 1.92
C PRO A 28 -0.11 -28.74 2.42
N ALA A 29 -0.54 -28.91 3.67
CA ALA A 29 -1.57 -28.07 4.29
C ALA A 29 -1.02 -26.77 4.93
N ALA A 30 0.29 -26.52 4.85
CA ALA A 30 0.87 -25.29 5.39
C ALA A 30 0.36 -24.10 4.59
N ARG A 31 -0.14 -23.10 5.30
CA ARG A 31 -0.57 -21.83 4.72
C ARG A 31 0.65 -21.01 4.34
N LEU A 32 0.70 -20.54 3.10
CA LEU A 32 1.91 -19.85 2.58
C LEU A 32 2.21 -18.60 3.39
N ASN A 33 1.20 -17.79 3.68
CA ASN A 33 1.37 -16.58 4.47
C ASN A 33 1.54 -16.87 5.97
N GLU A 34 0.61 -17.60 6.59
CA GLU A 34 0.57 -17.70 8.06
C GLU A 34 1.57 -18.70 8.64
N ASP A 35 1.75 -19.86 8.00
CA ASP A 35 2.61 -20.92 8.55
C ASP A 35 4.05 -20.78 8.03
N LEU A 36 4.22 -20.33 6.78
CA LEU A 36 5.52 -20.16 6.13
C LEU A 36 6.01 -18.71 6.06
N TYR A 37 5.21 -17.74 6.51
CA TYR A 37 5.57 -16.32 6.59
C TYR A 37 5.97 -15.73 5.23
N LEU A 38 5.32 -16.20 4.16
CA LEU A 38 5.52 -15.71 2.80
C LEU A 38 4.57 -14.53 2.53
N ASP A 39 5.14 -13.36 2.31
CA ASP A 39 4.38 -12.23 1.80
C ASP A 39 4.14 -12.34 0.28
N SER A 40 3.37 -11.41 -0.27
CA SER A 40 3.04 -11.39 -1.70
C SER A 40 4.29 -11.31 -2.61
N VAL A 41 5.35 -10.62 -2.16
CA VAL A 41 6.61 -10.51 -2.92
C VAL A 41 7.36 -11.84 -2.90
N GLN A 42 7.47 -12.49 -1.75
CA GLN A 42 8.09 -13.80 -1.63
C GLN A 42 7.32 -14.88 -2.39
N ILE A 43 5.99 -14.79 -2.43
CA ILE A 43 5.15 -15.63 -3.29
C ILE A 43 5.48 -15.38 -4.77
N MET A 44 5.58 -14.13 -5.21
CA MET A 44 6.01 -13.81 -6.58
C MET A 44 7.41 -14.34 -6.89
N GLN A 45 8.37 -14.21 -5.96
CA GLN A 45 9.73 -14.72 -6.14
C GLN A 45 9.70 -16.25 -6.28
N LEU A 46 8.95 -16.94 -5.41
CA LEU A 46 8.74 -18.38 -5.48
C LEU A 46 8.22 -18.80 -6.86
N LEU A 47 7.22 -18.11 -7.39
CA LEU A 47 6.63 -18.41 -8.69
C LEU A 47 7.63 -18.22 -9.83
N VAL A 48 8.39 -17.12 -9.85
CA VAL A 48 9.45 -16.88 -10.85
C VAL A 48 10.48 -18.01 -10.83
N HIS A 49 10.96 -18.40 -9.64
CA HIS A 49 11.92 -19.49 -9.53
C HIS A 49 11.34 -20.84 -9.97
N ILE A 50 10.08 -21.11 -9.68
CA ILE A 50 9.39 -22.33 -10.12
C ILE A 50 9.22 -22.36 -11.63
N GLU A 51 8.76 -21.27 -12.24
CA GLU A 51 8.63 -21.12 -13.69
C GLU A 51 9.96 -21.37 -14.39
N LEU A 52 11.04 -20.75 -13.91
CA LEU A 52 12.38 -20.93 -14.47
C LEU A 52 12.92 -22.35 -14.25
N THR A 53 12.69 -22.95 -13.08
CA THR A 53 13.22 -24.29 -12.73
C THR A 53 12.45 -25.41 -13.44
N LEU A 54 11.14 -25.28 -13.57
CA LEU A 54 10.26 -26.32 -14.11
C LEU A 54 9.83 -26.06 -15.56
N GLY A 55 10.13 -24.88 -16.12
CA GLY A 55 9.74 -24.48 -17.47
C GLY A 55 8.21 -24.35 -17.64
N ILE A 56 7.50 -23.96 -16.58
CA ILE A 56 6.04 -23.79 -16.59
C ILE A 56 5.75 -22.33 -16.89
N ASP A 57 4.97 -22.06 -17.93
CA ASP A 57 4.44 -20.71 -18.16
C ASP A 57 3.37 -20.40 -17.11
N ILE A 58 3.66 -19.45 -16.22
CA ILE A 58 2.73 -19.02 -15.18
C ILE A 58 2.01 -17.78 -15.71
N PRO A 59 0.68 -17.84 -15.95
CA PRO A 59 -0.05 -16.73 -16.55
C PRO A 59 -0.02 -15.49 -15.65
N ASP A 60 -0.01 -14.32 -16.28
CA ASP A 60 -0.01 -13.00 -15.63
C ASP A 60 -1.31 -12.66 -14.89
N ALA A 61 -2.35 -13.49 -15.04
CA ALA A 61 -3.61 -13.29 -14.33
C ALA A 61 -3.35 -13.35 -12.82
N ALA A 62 -3.92 -12.40 -12.07
CA ALA A 62 -3.79 -12.34 -10.63
C ALA A 62 -4.15 -13.71 -10.03
N LEU A 63 -3.16 -14.38 -9.43
CA LEU A 63 -3.37 -15.58 -8.65
C LEU A 63 -4.48 -15.30 -7.65
N SER A 64 -5.51 -16.14 -7.63
CA SER A 64 -6.55 -15.98 -6.63
C SER A 64 -5.94 -16.26 -5.24
N ASN A 65 -6.50 -15.65 -4.20
CA ASN A 65 -6.07 -15.94 -2.83
C ASN A 65 -6.23 -17.44 -2.49
N GLU A 66 -7.14 -18.15 -3.18
CA GLU A 66 -7.33 -19.59 -3.05
C GLU A 66 -6.17 -20.38 -3.65
N ASP A 67 -5.67 -19.98 -4.83
CA ASP A 67 -4.52 -20.63 -5.48
C ASP A 67 -3.28 -20.57 -4.58
N VAL A 68 -3.05 -19.44 -3.90
CA VAL A 68 -1.88 -19.23 -3.03
C VAL A 68 -2.15 -19.44 -1.53
N ALA A 69 -3.29 -20.04 -1.16
CA ALA A 69 -3.63 -20.25 0.24
C ALA A 69 -2.66 -21.20 0.95
N THR A 70 -2.30 -22.32 0.32
CA THR A 70 -1.46 -23.39 0.89
C THR A 70 -0.43 -23.91 -0.11
N VAL A 71 0.57 -24.66 0.38
CA VAL A 71 1.51 -25.38 -0.49
C VAL A 71 0.79 -26.31 -1.47
N SER A 72 -0.28 -26.98 -1.01
CA SER A 72 -1.07 -27.89 -1.84
C SER A 72 -1.86 -27.16 -2.93
N SER A 73 -2.54 -26.07 -2.60
CA SER A 73 -3.33 -25.30 -3.57
C SER A 73 -2.43 -24.69 -4.64
N LEU A 74 -1.26 -24.18 -4.26
CA LEU A 74 -0.28 -23.65 -5.20
C LEU A 74 0.23 -24.75 -6.14
N ALA A 75 0.50 -25.94 -5.60
CA ALA A 75 0.91 -27.08 -6.42
C ALA A 75 -0.19 -27.53 -7.40
N ASP A 76 -1.46 -27.48 -6.99
CA ASP A 76 -2.60 -27.78 -7.87
C ASP A 76 -2.72 -26.77 -9.01
N PHE A 77 -2.59 -25.47 -8.69
CA PHE A 77 -2.56 -24.41 -9.69
C PHE A 77 -1.44 -24.63 -10.72
N LEU A 78 -0.19 -24.81 -10.26
CA LEU A 78 0.97 -25.01 -11.14
C LEU A 78 0.83 -26.29 -11.99
N LEU A 79 0.23 -27.34 -11.44
CA LEU A 79 -0.04 -28.57 -12.17
C LEU A 79 -1.08 -28.36 -13.28
N SER A 80 -2.08 -27.49 -13.06
CA SER A 80 -3.08 -27.13 -14.07
C SER A 80 -2.46 -26.40 -15.26
N GLN A 81 -1.52 -25.48 -14.98
CA GLN A 81 -0.78 -24.72 -16.01
C GLN A 81 0.16 -25.63 -16.81
N SER A 82 0.90 -26.51 -16.13
CA SER A 82 1.79 -27.47 -16.79
C SER A 82 1.08 -28.46 -17.72
N ASN A 83 -0.20 -28.76 -17.46
CA ASN A 83 -0.99 -29.69 -18.27
C ASN A 83 -1.78 -28.98 -19.39
N GLY A 84 -1.58 -27.67 -19.59
CA GLY A 84 -2.25 -26.90 -20.65
C GLY A 84 -3.77 -26.83 -20.52
N ARG A 85 -4.31 -27.02 -19.31
CA ARG A 85 -5.75 -26.83 -19.06
C ARG A 85 -5.96 -25.38 -18.64
N THR A 86 -6.29 -24.54 -19.62
CA THR A 86 -7.01 -23.29 -19.33
C THR A 86 -8.33 -23.68 -18.68
N ASN A 87 -8.48 -23.42 -17.37
CA ASN A 87 -9.77 -23.55 -16.73
C ASN A 87 -10.74 -22.57 -17.41
N GLU A 88 -11.81 -23.12 -18.00
CA GLU A 88 -13.01 -22.36 -18.28
C GLU A 88 -13.49 -21.74 -16.96
N THR A 89 -13.71 -20.43 -16.97
CA THR A 89 -14.28 -19.68 -15.87
C THR A 89 -15.59 -20.32 -15.42
N SER A 90 -15.59 -20.81 -14.19
CA SER A 90 -16.80 -21.25 -13.49
C SER A 90 -17.72 -20.04 -13.31
N ASN A 91 -18.79 -19.95 -14.11
CA ASN A 91 -19.91 -19.07 -13.83
C ASN A 91 -20.60 -19.54 -12.53
N ALA A 92 -20.23 -18.93 -11.41
CA ALA A 92 -21.02 -18.99 -10.20
C ALA A 92 -22.02 -17.82 -10.20
N THR A 93 -23.25 -18.10 -10.61
CA THR A 93 -24.41 -17.28 -10.24
C THR A 93 -24.58 -17.35 -8.72
N ASN A 94 -24.43 -16.23 -8.02
CA ASN A 94 -24.87 -16.10 -6.63
C ASN A 94 -25.85 -14.94 -6.50
N GLU A 95 -26.96 -15.30 -5.86
CA GLU A 95 -28.15 -14.50 -5.62
C GLU A 95 -27.82 -13.26 -4.79
N VAL A 96 -28.38 -12.13 -5.21
CA VAL A 96 -28.33 -10.85 -4.50
C VAL A 96 -29.08 -11.03 -3.18
N THR A 97 -28.34 -11.09 -2.08
CA THR A 97 -28.88 -10.86 -0.74
C THR A 97 -28.36 -9.50 -0.31
N GLU A 98 -29.27 -8.56 -0.01
CA GLU A 98 -28.94 -7.22 0.48
C GLU A 98 -28.04 -7.32 1.73
N VAL A 99 -26.74 -7.15 1.52
CA VAL A 99 -25.78 -6.82 2.57
C VAL A 99 -25.54 -5.33 2.40
N GLN A 100 -25.83 -4.53 3.44
CA GLN A 100 -25.39 -3.15 3.52
C GLN A 100 -23.87 -3.15 3.32
N GLN A 101 -23.41 -2.79 2.12
CA GLN A 101 -21.98 -2.76 1.79
C GLN A 101 -21.35 -1.60 2.57
N GLU A 102 -20.69 -1.93 3.68
CA GLU A 102 -19.62 -1.09 4.22
C GLU A 102 -18.58 -0.97 3.10
N PHE A 103 -18.40 0.25 2.58
CA PHE A 103 -17.25 0.60 1.74
C PHE A 103 -15.99 0.05 2.40
N GLU A 104 -15.31 -0.91 1.77
CA GLU A 104 -14.10 -1.50 2.32
C GLU A 104 -13.00 -0.43 2.35
N ASP A 105 -12.82 0.22 3.50
CA ASP A 105 -11.85 1.30 3.77
C ASP A 105 -10.41 0.91 3.39
N ILE A 106 -9.95 1.33 2.23
CA ILE A 106 -8.77 0.74 1.60
C ILE A 106 -7.51 1.19 2.33
N LYS A 107 -6.53 0.29 2.46
CA LYS A 107 -5.23 0.54 3.11
C LYS A 107 -4.49 1.55 2.24
N VAL A 108 -3.81 2.57 2.77
CA VAL A 108 -3.21 3.60 1.89
C VAL A 108 -1.92 4.17 2.47
N HIS A 109 -1.95 4.65 3.71
CA HIS A 109 -0.82 5.34 4.35
C HIS A 109 -1.01 5.39 5.86
N CYS A 110 -0.19 4.64 6.62
CA CYS A 110 -0.39 4.42 8.05
C CYS A 110 -0.56 5.68 8.91
N PHE A 111 0.20 6.75 8.63
CA PHE A 111 0.02 8.04 9.29
C PHE A 111 -1.38 8.66 9.04
N VAL A 112 -1.84 8.68 7.78
CA VAL A 112 -3.14 9.20 7.38
C VAL A 112 -4.27 8.34 7.95
N SER A 113 -4.12 7.02 7.89
CA SER A 113 -5.07 6.06 8.45
C SER A 113 -5.24 6.25 9.96
N CYS A 114 -4.15 6.45 10.72
CA CYS A 114 -4.21 6.75 12.15
C CYS A 114 -4.96 8.06 12.46
N LEU A 115 -4.73 9.12 11.66
CA LEU A 115 -5.43 10.39 11.84
C LEU A 115 -6.92 10.26 11.52
N CYS A 116 -7.25 9.62 10.40
CA CYS A 116 -8.61 9.43 9.92
C CYS A 116 -9.47 8.61 10.89
N GLU A 117 -8.88 7.73 11.68
CA GLU A 117 -9.62 6.92 12.65
C GLU A 117 -10.41 7.79 13.65
N SER A 118 -9.80 8.84 14.17
CA SER A 118 -10.50 9.77 15.06
C SER A 118 -11.60 10.59 14.36
N ILE A 119 -11.49 10.77 13.04
CA ILE A 119 -12.47 11.48 12.22
C ILE A 119 -13.66 10.58 11.90
N LYS A 120 -13.44 9.29 11.61
CA LYS A 120 -14.51 8.30 11.37
C LYS A 120 -15.47 8.19 12.55
N ALA A 121 -14.93 8.31 13.78
CA ALA A 121 -15.72 8.26 15.00
C ALA A 121 -16.60 9.51 15.22
N ASP A 122 -16.40 10.60 14.47
CA ASP A 122 -17.16 11.84 14.61
C ASP A 122 -18.18 12.01 13.46
N PRO A 123 -19.49 11.93 13.73
CA PRO A 123 -20.52 11.98 12.68
C PRO A 123 -20.68 13.35 12.01
N ARG A 124 -19.96 14.38 12.48
CA ARG A 124 -20.07 15.75 11.96
C ARG A 124 -19.12 16.03 10.79
N VAL A 125 -18.18 15.13 10.54
CA VAL A 125 -17.10 15.29 9.56
C VAL A 125 -16.94 14.03 8.73
N ASP A 126 -16.29 14.15 7.58
CA ASP A 126 -15.97 13.04 6.70
C ASP A 126 -14.45 12.91 6.62
N HIS A 127 -13.93 11.70 6.79
CA HIS A 127 -12.49 11.42 6.78
C HIS A 127 -11.92 11.32 5.36
N ARG A 128 -12.74 10.94 4.37
CA ARG A 128 -12.33 10.61 3.00
C ARG A 128 -11.58 11.74 2.29
N PRO A 129 -11.92 13.03 2.49
CA PRO A 129 -11.13 14.14 1.98
C PRO A 129 -9.65 14.09 2.34
N PHE A 130 -9.30 13.53 3.49
CA PHE A 130 -7.90 13.51 3.93
C PHE A 130 -7.03 12.53 3.13
N TYR A 131 -7.65 11.57 2.43
CA TYR A 131 -6.92 10.65 1.55
C TYR A 131 -6.49 11.28 0.22
N PHE A 132 -6.96 12.50 -0.12
CA PHE A 132 -6.55 13.17 -1.36
C PHE A 132 -5.04 13.40 -1.44
N GLY A 133 -4.38 13.60 -0.31
CA GLY A 133 -2.93 13.78 -0.26
C GLY A 133 -2.11 12.51 -0.46
N VAL A 134 -2.74 11.36 -0.75
CA VAL A 134 -2.05 10.07 -0.69
C VAL A 134 -1.78 9.45 -2.06
N TRP A 135 -2.69 9.57 -3.04
CA TRP A 135 -2.53 8.93 -4.36
C TRP A 135 -1.23 9.33 -5.08
N ASP A 136 -0.78 10.57 -4.90
CA ASP A 136 0.45 11.12 -5.48
C ASP A 136 1.45 11.54 -4.40
N ALA A 137 1.31 11.00 -3.19
CA ALA A 137 2.31 11.19 -2.14
C ALA A 137 3.70 10.77 -2.64
N GLU A 138 4.72 11.50 -2.21
CA GLU A 138 6.08 11.37 -2.71
C GLU A 138 6.58 9.92 -2.74
N VAL A 139 7.22 9.57 -3.86
CA VAL A 139 7.89 8.31 -4.09
C VAL A 139 9.38 8.61 -4.25
N LEU A 140 10.18 8.02 -3.37
CA LEU A 140 11.60 8.31 -3.30
C LEU A 140 12.40 7.25 -4.08
N ILE A 141 13.51 7.70 -4.66
CA ILE A 141 14.49 6.86 -5.31
C ILE A 141 15.80 7.01 -4.54
N SER A 142 16.37 5.90 -4.08
CA SER A 142 17.68 5.90 -3.41
C SER A 142 18.81 6.25 -4.39
N ASN A 143 20.01 6.51 -3.88
CA ASN A 143 21.19 6.75 -4.72
C ASN A 143 21.53 5.58 -5.65
N ASP A 144 21.11 4.36 -5.28
CA ASP A 144 21.33 3.14 -6.05
C ASP A 144 20.14 2.85 -7.00
N HIS A 145 19.24 3.82 -7.17
CA HIS A 145 18.02 3.73 -7.98
C HIS A 145 16.99 2.70 -7.50
N HIS A 146 16.88 2.47 -6.19
CA HIS A 146 15.79 1.65 -5.63
C HIS A 146 14.61 2.53 -5.23
N LEU A 147 13.39 2.05 -5.47
CA LEU A 147 12.20 2.66 -4.88
C LEU A 147 12.23 2.50 -3.36
N ALA A 148 11.93 3.59 -2.67
CA ALA A 148 11.84 3.63 -1.22
C ALA A 148 10.46 4.15 -0.78
N TYR A 149 9.78 3.34 0.03
CA TYR A 149 8.52 3.61 0.71
C TYR A 149 8.72 4.54 1.91
N HIS A 150 9.88 4.43 2.56
CA HIS A 150 10.25 5.23 3.72
C HIS A 150 11.65 5.82 3.51
N SER A 151 11.85 7.07 3.91
CA SER A 151 13.17 7.67 4.13
C SER A 151 13.20 8.39 5.47
N ASP A 152 14.39 8.58 6.00
CA ASP A 152 14.60 9.40 7.20
C ASP A 152 14.13 10.86 6.99
N ASP A 153 14.05 11.31 5.74
CA ASP A 153 13.63 12.67 5.36
C ASP A 153 12.11 12.86 5.15
N ILE A 154 11.27 11.84 5.37
CA ILE A 154 9.80 11.99 5.18
C ILE A 154 9.26 12.99 6.20
N ASN A 155 8.70 14.10 5.70
CA ASN A 155 8.12 15.15 6.51
C ASN A 155 6.58 15.10 6.49
N HIS A 156 5.94 14.89 7.64
CA HIS A 156 4.49 14.92 7.79
C HIS A 156 3.89 16.33 8.02
N ASP A 157 4.68 17.40 7.98
CA ASP A 157 4.24 18.76 8.30
C ASP A 157 3.09 19.24 7.42
N GLU A 158 3.09 18.91 6.13
CA GLU A 158 2.01 19.27 5.23
C GLU A 158 0.70 18.57 5.61
N PHE A 159 0.73 17.27 5.87
CA PHE A 159 -0.43 16.52 6.38
C PHE A 159 -0.95 17.13 7.68
N ARG A 160 -0.06 17.48 8.63
CA ARG A 160 -0.44 18.08 9.90
C ARG A 160 -1.10 19.45 9.72
N ALA A 161 -0.56 20.28 8.82
CA ALA A 161 -1.11 21.59 8.51
C ALA A 161 -2.50 21.49 7.88
N TRP A 162 -2.68 20.58 6.92
CA TRP A 162 -3.98 20.33 6.30
C TRP A 162 -4.98 19.69 7.25
N TYR A 163 -4.58 18.73 8.08
CA TYR A 163 -5.44 18.13 9.09
C TYR A 163 -6.02 19.19 10.03
N LYS A 164 -5.19 20.15 10.46
CA LYS A 164 -5.64 21.30 11.25
C LYS A 164 -6.57 22.22 10.45
N LYS A 165 -6.29 22.49 9.17
CA LYS A 165 -7.11 23.37 8.34
C LYS A 165 -8.50 22.75 8.07
N ILE A 166 -8.55 21.45 7.80
CA ILE A 166 -9.76 20.71 7.44
C ILE A 166 -10.62 20.38 8.67
N TYR A 167 -10.01 19.89 9.75
CA TYR A 167 -10.72 19.36 10.92
C TYR A 167 -10.55 20.19 12.20
N GLY A 168 -9.66 21.19 12.23
CA GLY A 168 -9.39 22.03 13.40
C GLY A 168 -8.45 21.41 14.45
N VAL A 169 -8.03 20.16 14.24
CA VAL A 169 -7.21 19.41 15.20
C VAL A 169 -5.72 19.64 14.94
N SER A 170 -4.97 19.99 15.98
CA SER A 170 -3.51 20.11 15.88
C SER A 170 -2.84 18.76 16.13
N VAL A 171 -2.00 18.33 15.20
CA VAL A 171 -1.18 17.12 15.34
C VAL A 171 0.23 17.54 15.76
N THR A 172 0.64 17.17 16.96
CA THR A 172 1.88 17.65 17.58
C THR A 172 2.86 16.49 17.79
N PRO A 173 4.11 16.58 17.35
CA PRO A 173 5.10 15.56 17.65
C PRO A 173 5.37 15.55 19.16
N TRP A 174 5.34 14.36 19.76
CA TRP A 174 5.86 14.17 21.12
C TRP A 174 7.28 13.62 21.09
N TYR A 175 7.67 12.97 20.00
CA TYR A 175 9.03 12.44 19.81
C TYR A 175 10.00 13.59 19.54
N CYS A 176 11.15 13.57 20.21
CA CYS A 176 12.18 14.58 20.10
C CYS A 176 13.51 13.94 19.70
N GLU A 177 14.02 14.31 18.52
CA GLU A 177 15.25 13.73 17.96
C GLU A 177 16.51 14.03 18.77
N SER A 178 16.52 15.12 19.54
CA SER A 178 17.65 15.44 20.42
C SER A 178 17.69 14.59 21.70
N LEU A 179 16.63 13.83 21.98
CA LEU A 179 16.56 12.93 23.12
C LEU A 179 16.96 11.51 22.73
N THR A 180 17.47 10.74 23.68
CA THR A 180 17.74 9.32 23.49
C THR A 180 16.43 8.54 23.29
N LYS A 181 16.52 7.37 22.65
CA LYS A 181 15.37 6.46 22.51
C LYS A 181 14.68 6.15 23.84
N LYS A 182 15.45 5.94 24.91
CA LYS A 182 14.92 5.66 26.25
C LYS A 182 14.13 6.83 26.83
N GLU A 183 14.60 8.06 26.63
CA GLU A 183 13.89 9.28 27.08
C GLU A 183 12.60 9.50 26.29
N ASN A 184 12.61 9.26 24.97
CA ASN A 184 11.41 9.29 24.15
C ASN A 184 10.38 8.22 24.57
N ILE A 185 10.84 6.99 24.87
CA ILE A 185 9.96 5.93 25.37
C ILE A 185 9.36 6.30 26.73
N HIS A 186 10.14 6.93 27.62
CA HIS A 186 9.63 7.43 28.89
C HIS A 186 8.56 8.51 28.69
N THR A 187 8.75 9.39 27.70
CA THR A 187 7.76 10.40 27.31
C THR A 187 6.47 9.75 26.82
N LEU A 188 6.56 8.77 25.90
CA LEU A 188 5.42 7.99 25.42
C LEU A 188 4.65 7.34 26.58
N GLN A 189 5.35 6.65 27.49
CA GLN A 189 4.75 6.00 28.64
C GLN A 189 4.04 7.00 29.58
N THR A 190 4.58 8.20 29.71
CA THR A 190 3.96 9.27 30.51
C THR A 190 2.69 9.78 29.83
N LEU A 191 2.73 9.98 28.52
CA LEU A 191 1.57 10.40 27.72
C LEU A 191 0.45 9.36 27.80
N LEU A 192 0.76 8.07 27.60
CA LEU A 192 -0.23 7.00 27.66
C LEU A 192 -0.99 6.95 29.00
N LYS A 193 -0.29 7.23 30.12
CA LYS A 193 -0.87 7.29 31.47
C LYS A 193 -1.73 8.52 31.73
N GLN A 194 -1.42 9.62 31.04
CA GLN A 194 -2.00 10.94 31.31
C GLN A 194 -3.04 11.36 30.28
N LYS A 195 -3.11 10.66 29.14
CA LYS A 195 -4.04 11.00 28.05
C LYS A 195 -5.48 10.98 28.55
N SER A 196 -6.24 11.97 28.12
CA SER A 196 -7.70 11.95 28.21
C SER A 196 -8.29 10.95 27.20
N GLU A 197 -9.59 10.64 27.36
CA GLU A 197 -10.30 9.74 26.44
C GLU A 197 -10.29 10.25 24.98
N SER A 198 -10.24 11.57 24.77
CA SER A 198 -10.21 12.17 23.43
C SER A 198 -8.80 12.34 22.87
N GLU A 199 -7.75 12.14 23.67
CA GLU A 199 -6.37 12.22 23.20
C GLU A 199 -5.93 10.89 22.60
N ASN A 200 -5.41 10.97 21.38
CA ASN A 200 -4.91 9.85 20.59
C ASN A 200 -3.39 9.96 20.52
N ILE A 201 -2.70 8.86 20.81
CA ILE A 201 -1.24 8.78 20.79
C ILE A 201 -0.84 7.82 19.69
N MET A 202 -0.20 8.39 18.67
CA MET A 202 0.38 7.67 17.54
C MET A 202 1.88 7.51 17.75
N VAL A 203 2.42 6.34 17.43
CA VAL A 203 3.84 6.01 17.55
C VAL A 203 4.32 5.26 16.31
N MET A 204 5.55 5.53 15.88
CA MET A 204 6.22 4.69 14.89
C MET A 204 6.92 3.52 15.58
N LEU A 205 6.67 2.31 15.10
CA LEU A 205 7.35 1.09 15.55
C LEU A 205 7.79 0.24 14.37
N ASP A 206 8.72 -0.68 14.61
CA ASP A 206 9.17 -1.66 13.61
C ASP A 206 8.25 -2.89 13.65
N MET A 207 7.30 -2.94 12.72
CA MET A 207 6.25 -3.96 12.73
C MET A 207 6.79 -5.37 12.45
N TYR A 208 7.98 -5.49 11.85
CA TYR A 208 8.67 -6.77 11.69
C TYR A 208 8.95 -7.48 13.03
N LEU A 209 9.14 -6.70 14.11
CA LEU A 209 9.41 -7.22 15.45
C LEU A 209 8.13 -7.66 16.20
N LEU A 210 6.96 -7.61 15.56
CA LEU A 210 5.66 -8.02 16.11
C LEU A 210 5.05 -9.19 15.31
N PRO A 211 5.64 -10.40 15.37
CA PRO A 211 5.31 -11.53 14.50
C PRO A 211 3.97 -12.22 14.80
N GLU A 212 3.29 -11.84 15.88
CA GLU A 212 1.96 -12.35 16.24
C GLU A 212 0.84 -11.70 15.39
N ARG A 213 1.21 -10.76 14.51
CA ARG A 213 0.30 -10.08 13.59
C ARG A 213 0.39 -10.70 12.19
N GLU A 214 -0.75 -10.82 11.53
CA GLU A 214 -0.80 -11.11 10.10
C GLU A 214 -0.16 -9.94 9.34
N ASN A 215 1.09 -10.10 8.92
CA ASN A 215 1.80 -9.08 8.20
C ASN A 215 1.77 -9.41 6.70
N LYS A 216 0.95 -8.66 5.93
CA LYS A 216 0.89 -8.82 4.47
C LYS A 216 2.23 -8.52 3.78
N PHE A 217 3.16 -7.86 4.48
CA PHE A 217 4.49 -7.48 3.97
C PHE A 217 5.56 -7.82 5.02
N ASN A 218 6.28 -8.92 4.83
CA ASN A 218 7.31 -9.40 5.76
C ASN A 218 8.65 -8.67 5.54
N GLN A 219 8.60 -7.33 5.45
CA GLN A 219 9.75 -6.48 5.24
C GLN A 219 10.53 -6.29 6.54
N ASN A 220 11.86 -6.24 6.46
CA ASN A 220 12.73 -5.99 7.60
C ASN A 220 13.76 -4.90 7.23
N PRO A 221 13.75 -3.73 7.88
CA PRO A 221 12.76 -3.29 8.87
C PRO A 221 11.39 -2.98 8.23
N PHE A 222 10.34 -2.84 9.05
CA PHE A 222 9.05 -2.32 8.57
C PHE A 222 8.53 -1.17 9.45
N PRO A 223 9.00 0.07 9.20
CA PRO A 223 8.51 1.25 9.89
C PRO A 223 7.02 1.48 9.66
N HIS A 224 6.24 1.54 10.74
CA HIS A 224 4.79 1.68 10.66
C HIS A 224 4.22 2.50 11.83
N TYR A 225 3.24 3.36 11.55
CA TYR A 225 2.51 4.08 12.59
C TYR A 225 1.32 3.28 13.08
N VAL A 226 1.18 3.23 14.41
CA VAL A 226 0.03 2.66 15.11
C VAL A 226 -0.43 3.60 16.22
N MET A 227 -1.62 3.36 16.74
CA MET A 227 -2.13 4.00 17.95
C MET A 227 -2.01 3.07 19.15
N LEU A 228 -1.68 3.62 20.32
CA LEU A 228 -1.52 2.86 21.57
C LEU A 228 -2.42 3.39 22.68
N GLU A 229 -2.89 2.49 23.54
CA GLU A 229 -3.60 2.80 24.78
C GLU A 229 -3.15 1.92 25.96
N GLU A 230 -3.27 2.45 27.19
CA GLU A 230 -3.13 1.62 28.38
C GLU A 230 -4.36 0.72 28.56
N THR A 231 -4.12 -0.49 29.07
CA THR A 231 -5.19 -1.37 29.53
C THR A 231 -5.26 -1.35 31.06
N GLY A 232 -6.22 -2.09 31.63
CA GLY A 232 -6.24 -2.34 33.08
C GLY A 232 -5.06 -3.17 33.59
N GLU A 233 -4.28 -3.80 32.69
CA GLU A 233 -3.12 -4.62 33.01
C GLU A 233 -1.80 -3.88 32.72
N PRO A 234 -0.91 -3.67 33.71
CA PRO A 234 0.28 -2.81 33.54
C PRO A 234 1.31 -3.25 32.48
N ASP A 235 1.33 -4.53 32.15
CA ASP A 235 2.26 -5.17 31.21
C ASP A 235 1.64 -5.41 29.82
N ILE A 236 0.40 -4.97 29.62
CA ILE A 236 -0.34 -5.12 28.38
C ILE A 236 -0.77 -3.74 27.87
N TRP A 237 -0.49 -3.48 26.60
CA TRP A 237 -1.02 -2.32 25.89
C TRP A 237 -2.06 -2.77 24.88
N PHE A 238 -3.06 -1.93 24.66
CA PHE A 238 -3.91 -2.05 23.50
C PHE A 238 -3.23 -1.33 22.35
N MET A 239 -3.20 -1.97 21.19
CA MET A 239 -2.66 -1.39 19.98
C MET A 239 -3.73 -1.44 18.90
N HIS A 240 -3.92 -0.32 18.22
CA HIS A 240 -4.81 -0.20 17.09
C HIS A 240 -3.98 0.25 15.88
N ASP A 241 -4.09 -0.51 14.80
CA ASP A 241 -3.51 -0.24 13.50
C ASP A 241 -4.64 -0.10 12.48
N PRO A 242 -5.15 1.13 12.26
CA PRO A 242 -6.24 1.38 11.34
C PRO A 242 -5.90 1.02 9.89
N ASP A 243 -4.62 1.10 9.51
CA ASP A 243 -4.19 0.82 8.14
C ASP A 243 -4.26 -0.68 7.82
N PHE A 244 -3.88 -1.52 8.78
CA PHE A 244 -4.05 -2.97 8.65
C PHE A 244 -5.41 -3.48 9.14
N ARG A 245 -6.26 -2.61 9.68
CA ARG A 245 -7.54 -2.94 10.33
C ARG A 245 -7.37 -3.98 11.43
N TRP A 246 -6.32 -3.81 12.22
CA TRP A 246 -5.99 -4.73 13.29
C TRP A 246 -6.05 -4.00 14.61
N GLU A 247 -6.74 -4.58 15.58
CA GLU A 247 -6.76 -4.11 16.95
C GLU A 247 -6.58 -5.29 17.90
N GLY A 248 -5.93 -5.05 19.05
CA GLY A 248 -5.75 -6.09 20.03
C GLY A 248 -4.75 -5.74 21.12
N THR A 249 -4.69 -6.63 22.11
CA THR A 249 -3.72 -6.53 23.20
C THR A 249 -2.36 -7.04 22.77
N GLN A 250 -1.31 -6.34 23.18
CA GLN A 250 0.09 -6.70 22.94
C GLN A 250 0.89 -6.64 24.23
N ASN A 251 1.92 -7.49 24.33
CA ASN A 251 2.85 -7.40 25.44
C ASN A 251 3.63 -6.08 25.35
N LYS A 252 3.55 -5.27 26.41
CA LYS A 252 4.20 -3.97 26.47
C LYS A 252 5.71 -4.03 26.19
N SER A 253 6.39 -5.09 26.66
CA SER A 253 7.84 -5.24 26.44
C SER A 253 8.18 -5.51 24.98
N GLN A 254 7.34 -6.24 24.25
CA GLN A 254 7.50 -6.47 22.80
C GLN A 254 7.27 -5.17 22.02
N VAL A 255 6.22 -4.41 22.35
CA VAL A 255 5.94 -3.12 21.71
C VAL A 255 7.09 -2.13 21.95
N ILE A 256 7.60 -2.06 23.19
CA ILE A 256 8.76 -1.21 23.50
C ILE A 256 9.99 -1.65 22.70
N ALA A 257 10.27 -2.94 22.57
CA ALA A 257 11.38 -3.43 21.76
C ALA A 257 11.23 -3.05 20.28
N ALA A 258 10.01 -3.07 19.74
CA ALA A 258 9.72 -2.61 18.38
C ALA A 258 9.97 -1.10 18.19
N ILE A 259 9.66 -0.28 19.21
CA ILE A 259 9.93 1.17 19.22
C ILE A 259 11.42 1.47 19.43
N GLU A 260 12.16 0.61 20.12
CA GLU A 260 13.61 0.73 20.33
C GLU A 260 14.44 0.46 19.07
N SER A 261 13.83 -0.12 18.02
CA SER A 261 14.49 -0.33 16.72
C SER A 261 15.11 0.98 16.22
N LYS A 262 16.32 0.87 15.66
CA LYS A 262 17.04 2.01 15.07
C LYS A 262 16.41 2.46 13.75
N ALA A 263 15.61 1.61 13.13
CA ALA A 263 14.98 1.87 11.84
C ALA A 263 13.73 2.75 11.94
N VAL A 264 13.30 3.11 13.15
CA VAL A 264 12.05 3.86 13.38
C VAL A 264 12.30 5.03 14.30
N ALA A 265 11.60 6.13 14.08
CA ALA A 265 11.61 7.30 14.95
C ALA A 265 10.32 8.11 14.71
N GLY A 266 9.81 8.75 15.76
CA GLY A 266 8.64 9.61 15.61
C GLY A 266 7.39 9.11 16.34
N GLY A 267 6.47 10.06 16.49
CA GLY A 267 5.21 9.86 17.17
C GLY A 267 4.52 11.19 17.44
N TYR A 268 3.19 11.16 17.43
CA TYR A 268 2.35 12.34 17.48
C TYR A 268 1.20 12.17 18.46
N ILE A 269 0.72 13.30 18.97
CA ILE A 269 -0.49 13.38 19.81
C ILE A 269 -1.47 14.36 19.18
N PHE A 270 -2.76 14.01 19.25
CA PHE A 270 -3.85 14.83 18.75
C PHE A 270 -5.15 14.55 19.54
N ASP A 271 -5.99 15.58 19.69
CA ASP A 271 -7.18 15.55 20.55
C ASP A 271 -8.45 15.64 19.70
N SER A 272 -9.23 14.55 19.66
CA SER A 272 -10.47 14.45 18.87
C SER A 272 -11.58 15.35 19.39
N SER A 273 -11.50 15.83 20.65
CA SER A 273 -12.47 16.81 21.17
C SER A 273 -12.40 18.16 20.43
N LYS A 274 -11.31 18.40 19.69
CA LYS A 274 -11.10 19.62 18.90
C LYS A 274 -11.65 19.53 17.47
N ILE A 275 -12.24 18.41 17.08
CA ILE A 275 -12.80 18.25 15.74
C ILE A 275 -13.91 19.29 15.51
N THR A 276 -13.79 19.99 14.40
CA THR A 276 -14.74 20.99 13.91
C THR A 276 -15.24 20.63 12.52
N PRO A 277 -16.49 20.96 12.17
CA PRO A 277 -17.02 20.69 10.83
C PRO A 277 -16.16 21.30 9.72
N SER A 278 -15.83 20.50 8.72
CA SER A 278 -15.05 20.93 7.57
C SER A 278 -15.87 21.84 6.65
N LYS A 279 -15.23 22.87 6.10
CA LYS A 279 -15.85 23.73 5.07
C LYS A 279 -15.53 23.19 3.69
N ASN A 280 -16.53 23.12 2.81
CA ASN A 280 -16.35 22.66 1.43
C ASN A 280 -15.26 23.44 0.68
N SER A 281 -15.13 24.75 0.93
CA SER A 281 -14.05 25.55 0.34
C SER A 281 -12.64 25.10 0.76
N VAL A 282 -12.49 24.64 2.01
CA VAL A 282 -11.19 24.14 2.52
C VAL A 282 -10.89 22.76 1.93
N ILE A 283 -11.90 21.92 1.78
CA ILE A 283 -11.78 20.61 1.12
C ILE A 283 -11.39 20.82 -0.35
N ALA A 284 -11.99 21.79 -1.04
CA ALA A 284 -11.64 22.15 -2.41
C ALA A 284 -10.19 22.64 -2.52
N ASP A 285 -9.74 23.51 -1.61
CA ASP A 285 -8.34 23.94 -1.57
C ASP A 285 -7.39 22.75 -1.39
N TYR A 286 -7.76 21.79 -0.54
CA TYR A 286 -6.93 20.61 -0.28
C TYR A 286 -6.86 19.70 -1.50
N PHE A 287 -8.00 19.38 -2.12
CA PHE A 287 -8.05 18.62 -3.36
C PHE A 287 -7.14 19.21 -4.43
N LEU A 288 -7.25 20.52 -4.69
CA LEU A 288 -6.42 21.20 -5.68
C LEU A 288 -4.94 21.24 -5.31
N SER A 289 -4.59 21.23 -4.01
CA SER A 289 -3.20 21.15 -3.57
C SER A 289 -2.57 19.77 -3.78
N CYS A 290 -3.39 18.72 -3.81
CA CYS A 290 -2.94 17.34 -3.96
C CYS A 290 -3.08 16.80 -5.40
N PHE A 291 -3.90 17.46 -6.23
CA PHE A 291 -4.22 16.97 -7.57
C PHE A 291 -3.14 17.35 -8.57
N ASN A 292 -2.48 16.35 -9.16
CA ASN A 292 -1.51 16.54 -10.24
C ASN A 292 -2.07 16.04 -11.58
N ALA A 293 -2.53 16.99 -12.40
CA ALA A 293 -3.19 16.70 -13.67
C ALA A 293 -2.24 16.18 -14.77
N ASN A 294 -0.95 16.53 -14.69
CA ASN A 294 -0.02 16.44 -15.82
C ASN A 294 1.04 15.37 -15.66
N HIS A 295 1.17 14.79 -14.46
CA HIS A 295 2.17 13.78 -14.15
C HIS A 295 1.56 12.66 -13.32
N ASN A 296 2.12 11.47 -13.44
CA ASN A 296 1.86 10.34 -12.56
C ASN A 296 3.16 10.04 -11.79
N PRO A 297 3.40 10.70 -10.64
CA PRO A 297 4.70 10.65 -9.97
C PRO A 297 5.22 9.24 -9.70
N MET A 298 4.33 8.30 -9.36
CA MET A 298 4.70 6.91 -9.15
C MET A 298 5.16 6.24 -10.45
N THR A 299 4.39 6.34 -11.53
CA THR A 299 4.76 5.76 -12.83
C THR A 299 6.03 6.38 -13.39
N ASP A 300 6.16 7.71 -13.29
CA ASP A 300 7.36 8.46 -13.65
C ASP A 300 8.61 7.92 -12.93
N LYS A 301 8.50 7.72 -11.60
CA LYS A 301 9.61 7.20 -10.78
C LYS A 301 9.94 5.73 -11.07
N VAL A 302 8.93 4.89 -11.29
CA VAL A 302 9.17 3.50 -11.71
C VAL A 302 9.89 3.48 -13.06
N ARG A 303 9.49 4.36 -13.99
CA ARG A 303 10.12 4.50 -15.30
C ARG A 303 11.58 4.95 -15.17
N ASP A 304 11.87 5.93 -14.31
CA ASP A 304 13.24 6.37 -13.98
C ASP A 304 14.10 5.17 -13.50
N VAL A 305 13.58 4.37 -12.56
CA VAL A 305 14.27 3.20 -12.01
C VAL A 305 14.51 2.14 -13.08
N VAL A 306 13.51 1.82 -13.89
CA VAL A 306 13.63 0.85 -14.99
C VAL A 306 14.70 1.32 -15.98
N HIS A 307 14.66 2.58 -16.41
CA HIS A 307 15.64 3.12 -17.35
C HIS A 307 17.07 3.07 -16.81
N ALA A 308 17.27 3.38 -15.53
CA ALA A 308 18.57 3.30 -14.91
C ALA A 308 19.16 1.88 -14.93
N HIS A 309 18.35 0.85 -14.68
CA HIS A 309 18.82 -0.53 -14.61
C HIS A 309 18.96 -1.23 -15.98
N ILE A 310 18.29 -0.73 -17.03
CA ILE A 310 18.43 -1.27 -18.39
C ILE A 310 19.57 -0.60 -19.19
N ASP A 311 20.00 0.60 -18.82
CA ASP A 311 21.14 1.27 -19.45
C ASP A 311 22.46 0.65 -18.98
N THR A 312 22.90 -0.37 -19.70
CA THR A 312 24.14 -1.11 -19.43
C THR A 312 25.42 -0.35 -19.80
N GLU A 313 25.31 0.78 -20.49
CA GLU A 313 26.49 1.51 -20.99
C GLU A 313 26.89 2.68 -20.06
N ASN A 314 25.97 3.22 -19.26
CA ASN A 314 26.22 4.43 -18.46
C ASN A 314 25.79 4.37 -16.97
N SER A 315 25.21 3.28 -16.48
CA SER A 315 24.66 3.26 -15.11
C SER A 315 25.60 2.63 -14.07
N ALA A 316 25.46 3.09 -12.82
CA ALA A 316 26.07 2.47 -11.65
C ALA A 316 25.30 1.21 -11.16
N THR A 317 24.28 0.79 -11.91
CA THR A 317 23.25 -0.20 -11.53
C THR A 317 23.21 -1.36 -12.52
N ASP A 318 22.76 -2.54 -12.08
CA ASP A 318 22.73 -3.76 -12.91
C ASP A 318 21.29 -4.23 -13.12
N ILE A 319 20.92 -4.65 -14.33
CA ILE A 319 19.60 -5.21 -14.66
C ILE A 319 19.18 -6.36 -13.73
N THR A 320 20.14 -7.12 -13.18
CA THR A 320 19.92 -8.18 -12.18
C THR A 320 19.39 -7.66 -10.84
N GLN A 321 19.51 -6.36 -10.57
CA GLN A 321 19.01 -5.71 -9.35
C GLN A 321 17.60 -5.13 -9.51
N LEU A 322 17.07 -5.05 -10.73
CA LEU A 322 15.80 -4.37 -11.01
C LEU A 322 14.61 -4.94 -10.20
N GLY A 323 14.58 -6.27 -10.01
CA GLY A 323 13.55 -6.92 -9.17
C GLY A 323 13.57 -6.44 -7.72
N GLU A 324 14.76 -6.25 -7.14
CA GLU A 324 14.91 -5.71 -5.79
C GLU A 324 14.68 -4.18 -5.76
N ALA A 325 15.08 -3.46 -6.81
CA ALA A 325 14.86 -2.02 -6.96
C ALA A 325 13.37 -1.65 -6.98
N LEU A 326 12.52 -2.53 -7.52
CA LEU A 326 11.06 -2.36 -7.55
C LEU A 326 10.33 -3.14 -6.45
N LYS A 327 11.04 -3.70 -5.46
CA LYS A 327 10.45 -4.56 -4.42
C LYS A 327 9.28 -3.95 -3.66
N GLN A 328 9.36 -2.65 -3.41
CA GLN A 328 8.38 -1.91 -2.63
C GLN A 328 7.23 -1.36 -3.48
N LEU A 329 7.25 -1.58 -4.79
CA LEU A 329 6.24 -1.07 -5.73
C LEU A 329 4.81 -1.53 -5.38
N PRO A 330 4.52 -2.80 -5.04
CA PRO A 330 3.15 -3.18 -4.66
C PRO A 330 2.66 -2.50 -3.37
N VAL A 331 3.56 -2.24 -2.42
CA VAL A 331 3.21 -1.55 -1.18
C VAL A 331 2.85 -0.09 -1.48
N LEU A 332 3.63 0.55 -2.35
CA LEU A 332 3.37 1.90 -2.82
C LEU A 332 2.07 1.98 -3.65
N ALA A 333 1.82 1.02 -4.53
CA ALA A 333 0.68 1.00 -5.44
C ALA A 333 -0.67 1.04 -4.72
N ILE A 334 -0.75 0.47 -3.52
CA ILE A 334 -1.92 0.53 -2.63
C ILE A 334 -2.36 1.97 -2.36
N ARG A 335 -1.45 2.95 -2.46
CA ARG A 335 -1.80 4.38 -2.35
C ARG A 335 -2.82 4.84 -3.39
N LYS A 336 -2.89 4.20 -4.55
CA LYS A 336 -3.80 4.58 -5.64
C LYS A 336 -5.27 4.32 -5.32
N TYR A 337 -5.57 3.44 -4.37
CA TYR A 337 -6.93 3.29 -3.84
C TYR A 337 -7.46 4.56 -3.16
N ALA A 338 -6.60 5.52 -2.82
CA ALA A 338 -7.05 6.85 -2.39
C ALA A 338 -8.01 7.52 -3.39
N TYR A 339 -7.92 7.20 -4.69
CA TYR A 339 -8.85 7.72 -5.69
C TYR A 339 -10.29 7.30 -5.40
N GLU A 340 -10.52 6.13 -4.83
CA GLU A 340 -11.85 5.67 -4.42
C GLU A 340 -12.43 6.55 -3.31
N HIS A 341 -11.61 6.96 -2.34
CA HIS A 341 -12.04 7.94 -1.33
C HIS A 341 -12.36 9.30 -1.96
N GLY A 342 -11.59 9.71 -2.98
CA GLY A 342 -11.87 10.84 -3.87
C GLY A 342 -13.27 10.78 -4.47
N PHE A 343 -13.52 9.74 -5.25
CA PHE A 343 -14.83 9.51 -5.87
C PHE A 343 -15.92 9.40 -4.81
N ALA A 344 -15.81 8.50 -3.84
CA ALA A 344 -16.83 8.26 -2.84
C ALA A 344 -17.22 9.53 -2.06
N PHE A 345 -16.28 10.44 -1.81
CA PHE A 345 -16.58 11.73 -1.19
C PHE A 345 -17.50 12.58 -2.07
N PHE A 346 -17.08 12.88 -3.30
CA PHE A 346 -17.85 13.76 -4.19
C PHE A 346 -19.13 13.08 -4.70
N TRP A 347 -19.06 11.80 -5.07
CA TRP A 347 -20.14 11.02 -5.66
C TRP A 347 -21.33 10.88 -4.72
N ARG A 348 -21.08 10.58 -3.45
CA ARG A 348 -22.12 10.44 -2.42
C ARG A 348 -22.89 11.75 -2.21
N ASP A 349 -22.18 12.87 -2.34
CA ASP A 349 -22.75 14.19 -2.11
C ASP A 349 -23.49 14.74 -3.36
N ILE A 350 -23.01 14.40 -4.57
CA ILE A 350 -23.71 14.70 -5.83
C ILE A 350 -24.94 13.79 -6.02
N GLY A 351 -24.88 12.54 -5.55
CA GLY A 351 -25.96 11.55 -5.71
C GLY A 351 -25.95 10.85 -7.07
N PHE A 352 -24.77 10.59 -7.63
CA PHE A 352 -24.62 9.89 -8.90
C PHE A 352 -24.87 8.36 -8.81
N PRO A 353 -25.11 7.68 -9.95
CA PRO A 353 -25.40 6.25 -9.97
C PRO A 353 -24.28 5.39 -9.40
N GLU A 354 -24.65 4.32 -8.70
CA GLU A 354 -23.71 3.37 -8.08
C GLU A 354 -22.91 2.57 -9.13
N GLU A 355 -23.54 2.17 -10.22
CA GLU A 355 -22.89 1.42 -11.32
C GLU A 355 -21.67 2.15 -11.91
N GLU A 356 -21.71 3.48 -11.98
CA GLU A 356 -20.59 4.28 -12.48
C GLU A 356 -19.46 4.37 -11.45
N PHE A 357 -19.78 4.41 -10.16
CA PHE A 357 -18.78 4.34 -9.09
C PHE A 357 -18.06 2.97 -9.09
N GLU A 358 -18.81 1.87 -9.18
CA GLU A 358 -18.27 0.51 -9.26
C GLU A 358 -17.32 0.35 -10.45
N TYR A 359 -17.68 0.89 -11.62
CA TYR A 359 -16.79 0.89 -12.79
C TYR A 359 -15.44 1.56 -12.49
N TRP A 360 -15.43 2.70 -11.79
CA TRP A 360 -14.18 3.37 -11.46
C TRP A 360 -13.37 2.64 -10.38
N CYS A 361 -14.02 1.97 -9.43
CA CYS A 361 -13.35 1.05 -8.51
C CYS A 361 -12.63 -0.06 -9.28
N ASP A 362 -13.26 -0.68 -10.29
CA ASP A 362 -12.61 -1.69 -11.13
C ASP A 362 -11.40 -1.14 -11.90
N VAL A 363 -11.49 0.09 -12.42
CA VAL A 363 -10.37 0.75 -13.11
C VAL A 363 -9.23 1.05 -12.13
N ILE A 364 -9.52 1.42 -10.88
CA ILE A 364 -8.53 1.66 -9.83
C ILE A 364 -7.90 0.34 -9.36
N GLU A 365 -8.67 -0.71 -9.17
CA GLU A 365 -8.15 -2.06 -8.88
C GLU A 365 -7.22 -2.54 -10.00
N ALA A 366 -7.61 -2.32 -11.26
CA ALA A 366 -6.75 -2.61 -12.40
C ALA A 366 -5.44 -1.79 -12.31
N LEU A 367 -5.48 -0.51 -11.94
CA LEU A 367 -4.29 0.32 -11.74
C LEU A 367 -3.39 -0.29 -10.66
N VAL A 368 -3.92 -0.59 -9.48
CA VAL A 368 -3.13 -1.14 -8.37
C VAL A 368 -2.52 -2.51 -8.70
N SER A 369 -3.32 -3.41 -9.27
CA SER A 369 -2.89 -4.77 -9.60
C SER A 369 -1.79 -4.80 -10.66
N ASN A 370 -1.84 -3.91 -11.65
CA ASN A 370 -0.89 -3.94 -12.77
C ASN A 370 0.54 -3.48 -12.38
N TYR A 371 0.70 -2.72 -11.29
CA TYR A 371 2.01 -2.48 -10.68
C TYR A 371 2.67 -3.76 -10.16
N LYS A 372 1.89 -4.76 -9.71
CA LYS A 372 2.42 -6.09 -9.35
C LYS A 372 2.96 -6.82 -10.58
N ASN A 373 2.28 -6.70 -11.72
CA ASN A 373 2.71 -7.30 -12.98
C ASN A 373 4.03 -6.71 -13.48
N ILE A 374 4.22 -5.39 -13.32
CA ILE A 374 5.48 -4.70 -13.63
C ILE A 374 6.61 -5.25 -12.75
N GLN A 375 6.40 -5.33 -11.43
CA GLN A 375 7.40 -5.90 -10.52
C GLN A 375 7.74 -7.35 -10.86
N PHE A 376 6.73 -8.18 -11.14
CA PHE A 376 6.92 -9.58 -11.50
C PHE A 376 7.82 -9.74 -12.73
N ARG A 377 7.60 -8.93 -13.78
CA ARG A 377 8.45 -8.91 -14.97
C ARG A 377 9.86 -8.40 -14.68
N ALA A 378 10.00 -7.38 -13.84
CA ALA A 378 11.30 -6.91 -13.38
C ALA A 378 12.09 -8.02 -12.66
N MET A 379 11.41 -8.83 -11.83
CA MET A 379 12.00 -9.97 -11.16
C MET A 379 12.39 -11.09 -12.13
N LYS A 380 11.58 -11.37 -13.15
CA LYS A 380 11.97 -12.31 -14.23
C LYS A 380 13.20 -11.82 -14.98
N LEU A 381 13.22 -10.53 -15.35
CA LEU A 381 14.30 -9.90 -16.11
C LEU A 381 15.64 -9.94 -15.36
N ALA A 382 15.59 -9.91 -14.02
CA ALA A 382 16.75 -10.06 -13.16
C ALA A 382 17.41 -11.44 -13.21
N SER A 383 16.78 -12.45 -13.83
CA SER A 383 17.32 -13.80 -13.96
C SER A 383 18.43 -13.91 -15.01
N ASP A 384 19.54 -14.54 -14.62
CA ASP A 384 20.66 -14.88 -15.52
C ASP A 384 20.36 -16.00 -16.51
N GLN A 385 19.25 -16.72 -16.32
CA GLN A 385 18.88 -17.86 -17.16
C GLN A 385 18.19 -17.47 -18.48
N LEU A 386 17.85 -16.18 -18.64
CA LEU A 386 17.15 -15.69 -19.83
C LEU A 386 18.11 -15.37 -20.98
N SER A 387 17.72 -15.79 -22.19
CA SER A 387 18.38 -15.37 -23.42
C SER A 387 18.26 -13.86 -23.64
N GLN A 388 19.19 -13.25 -24.37
CA GLN A 388 19.15 -11.82 -24.68
C GLN A 388 17.86 -11.40 -25.42
N ALA A 389 17.32 -12.27 -26.28
CA ALA A 389 16.06 -12.01 -26.96
C ALA A 389 14.87 -11.95 -25.98
N HIS A 390 14.83 -12.86 -25.00
CA HIS A 390 13.80 -12.84 -23.95
C HIS A 390 13.95 -11.64 -23.02
N LYS A 391 15.18 -11.27 -22.64
CA LYS A 391 15.44 -10.05 -21.85
C LYS A 391 14.92 -8.81 -22.56
N LYS A 392 15.18 -8.68 -23.87
CA LYS A 392 14.68 -7.57 -24.68
C LYS A 392 13.14 -7.53 -24.73
N ALA A 393 12.49 -8.68 -24.94
CA ALA A 393 11.03 -8.75 -24.96
C ALA A 393 10.41 -8.33 -23.62
N LEU A 394 10.97 -8.79 -22.49
CA LEU A 394 10.51 -8.39 -21.15
C LEU A 394 10.69 -6.88 -20.90
N ILE A 395 11.78 -6.27 -21.37
CA ILE A 395 11.97 -4.81 -21.29
C ILE A 395 10.86 -4.08 -22.06
N GLU A 396 10.60 -4.51 -23.30
CA GLU A 396 9.53 -3.93 -24.14
C GLU A 396 8.15 -4.09 -23.47
N GLU A 397 7.87 -5.23 -22.84
CA GLU A 397 6.65 -5.46 -22.07
C GLU A 397 6.54 -4.56 -20.83
N ILE A 398 7.61 -4.40 -20.05
CA ILE A 398 7.62 -3.52 -18.87
C ILE A 398 7.31 -2.07 -19.28
N LEU A 399 7.95 -1.58 -20.35
CA LEU A 399 7.71 -0.22 -20.85
C LEU A 399 6.28 -0.03 -21.35
N LEU A 400 5.73 -1.02 -22.06
CA LEU A 400 4.34 -1.02 -22.48
C LEU A 400 3.37 -1.00 -21.30
N LEU A 401 3.64 -1.78 -20.24
CA LEU A 401 2.82 -1.77 -19.04
C LEU A 401 2.87 -0.40 -18.34
N LEU A 402 4.03 0.26 -18.30
CA LEU A 402 4.15 1.61 -17.75
C LEU A 402 3.31 2.62 -18.54
N ASP A 403 3.34 2.56 -19.88
CA ASP A 403 2.52 3.43 -20.72
C ASP A 403 1.02 3.19 -20.47
N GLN A 404 0.59 1.93 -20.28
CA GLN A 404 -0.78 1.59 -19.91
C GLN A 404 -1.16 2.09 -18.50
N GLN A 405 -0.21 2.13 -17.56
CA GLN A 405 -0.45 2.74 -16.24
C GLN A 405 -0.65 4.24 -16.35
N ASP A 406 0.15 4.92 -17.16
CA ASP A 406 -0.02 6.35 -17.39
C ASP A 406 -1.39 6.65 -17.99
N GLU A 407 -1.78 5.97 -19.07
CA GLU A 407 -3.09 6.14 -19.70
C GLU A 407 -4.25 5.91 -18.71
N ARG A 408 -4.16 4.83 -17.92
CA ARG A 408 -5.19 4.48 -16.93
C ARG A 408 -5.29 5.51 -15.82
N GLU A 409 -4.17 5.93 -15.25
CA GLU A 409 -4.17 6.91 -14.17
C GLU A 409 -4.61 8.30 -14.65
N PHE A 410 -4.20 8.73 -15.85
CA PHE A 410 -4.71 9.97 -16.44
C PHE A 410 -6.22 9.91 -16.69
N SER A 411 -6.76 8.76 -17.10
CA SER A 411 -8.21 8.57 -17.24
C SER A 411 -8.94 8.75 -15.90
N ILE A 412 -8.43 8.13 -14.82
CA ILE A 412 -8.96 8.29 -13.46
C ILE A 412 -8.93 9.76 -13.03
N LYS A 413 -7.78 10.42 -13.17
CA LYS A 413 -7.58 11.82 -12.79
C LYS A 413 -8.51 12.76 -13.55
N LYS A 414 -8.61 12.58 -14.86
CA LYS A 414 -9.49 13.39 -15.71
C LYS A 414 -10.93 13.30 -15.22
N HIS A 415 -11.43 12.10 -14.99
CA HIS A 415 -12.80 11.94 -14.53
C HIS A 415 -13.01 12.43 -13.09
N LEU A 416 -12.05 12.20 -12.19
CA LEU A 416 -12.10 12.75 -10.84
C LEU A 416 -12.17 14.28 -10.84
N LEU A 417 -11.45 14.94 -11.76
CA LEU A 417 -11.53 16.40 -11.94
C LEU A 417 -12.89 16.86 -12.47
N GLU A 418 -13.50 16.09 -13.38
CA GLU A 418 -14.87 16.35 -13.87
C GLU A 418 -15.87 16.28 -12.72
N VAL A 419 -15.79 15.24 -11.89
CA VAL A 419 -16.65 15.05 -10.71
C VAL A 419 -16.43 16.17 -9.69
N PHE A 420 -15.17 16.52 -9.39
CA PHE A 420 -14.82 17.65 -8.52
C PHE A 420 -15.39 18.98 -9.04
N SER A 421 -15.36 19.21 -10.35
CA SER A 421 -15.88 20.43 -10.96
C SER A 421 -17.40 20.53 -10.81
N GLN A 422 -18.10 19.40 -10.94
CA GLN A 422 -19.55 19.31 -10.72
C GLN A 422 -19.90 19.53 -9.24
N TRP A 423 -19.18 18.88 -8.33
CA TRP A 423 -19.32 19.08 -6.88
C TRP A 423 -19.09 20.55 -6.49
N SER A 424 -18.03 21.17 -7.01
CA SER A 424 -17.71 22.57 -6.75
C SER A 424 -18.81 23.51 -7.25
N SER A 425 -19.39 23.20 -8.41
CA SER A 425 -20.51 23.97 -8.99
C SER A 425 -21.79 23.83 -8.16
N LEU A 426 -22.11 22.61 -7.71
CA LEU A 426 -23.25 22.33 -6.82
C LEU A 426 -23.18 23.15 -5.52
N HIS A 427 -21.99 23.26 -4.94
CA HIS A 427 -21.73 23.99 -3.70
C HIS A 427 -21.36 25.46 -3.89
N GLN A 428 -21.44 25.98 -5.12
CA GLN A 428 -21.13 27.39 -5.45
C GLN A 428 -19.74 27.82 -4.96
N ILE A 429 -18.76 26.91 -5.04
CA ILE A 429 -17.39 27.18 -4.62
C ILE A 429 -16.72 28.03 -5.71
N ASN A 430 -16.41 29.28 -5.39
CA ASN A 430 -15.62 30.14 -6.27
C ASN A 430 -14.19 29.62 -6.35
N LEU A 431 -13.84 28.94 -7.43
CA LEU A 431 -12.46 28.53 -7.75
C LEU A 431 -11.58 29.73 -8.20
N HIS A 432 -12.02 30.97 -7.95
CA HIS A 432 -11.37 32.22 -8.37
C HIS A 432 -10.09 32.47 -7.56
N GLY A 433 -9.02 31.83 -8.04
CA GLY A 433 -7.64 31.89 -7.56
C GLY A 433 -6.75 30.86 -8.25
N THR A 434 -7.35 29.80 -8.81
CA THR A 434 -6.67 28.61 -9.38
C THR A 434 -7.01 28.37 -10.85
N GLN A 435 -7.68 29.31 -11.51
CA GLN A 435 -8.16 29.20 -12.90
C GLN A 435 -7.03 29.02 -13.94
N LYS A 436 -5.77 29.27 -13.58
CA LYS A 436 -4.62 28.86 -14.40
C LYS A 436 -4.48 27.33 -14.56
N CYS A 437 -4.83 26.54 -13.54
CA CYS A 437 -4.69 25.08 -13.61
C CYS A 437 -5.82 24.41 -14.42
N VAL A 438 -7.02 24.99 -14.48
CA VAL A 438 -8.15 24.35 -15.19
C VAL A 438 -8.13 24.68 -16.69
N GLU A 439 -7.68 25.89 -17.07
CA GLU A 439 -7.58 26.29 -18.49
C GLU A 439 -6.36 25.68 -19.21
N GLU A 440 -5.30 25.27 -18.50
CA GLU A 440 -4.17 24.50 -19.08
C GLU A 440 -4.45 23.00 -19.22
N VAL A 441 -5.47 22.46 -18.54
CA VAL A 441 -5.82 21.02 -18.55
C VAL A 441 -6.88 20.66 -19.61
N ALA A 442 -7.50 21.67 -20.23
CA ALA A 442 -8.54 21.49 -21.26
C ALA A 442 -8.02 21.61 -22.71
N VAL A 443 -6.69 21.63 -22.93
CA VAL A 443 -6.06 21.76 -24.27
C VAL A 443 -5.24 20.53 -24.64
#